data_AF-A0A3D2EKX6-F1
#
_entry.id   AF-A0A3D2EKX6-F1
#
_cell.length_a   1.000
_cell.length_b   1.000
_cell.length_c   1.000
_cell.angle_alpha   90.00
_cell.angle_beta   90.00
_cell.angle_gamma   90.00
#
_symmetry.space_group_name_H-M   'P 1'
#
loop_
_entity.id
_entity.type
_entity.pdbx_description
1 polymer ?
#
loop_
_entity_poly.entity_id
_entity_poly.type
_entity_poly.pdbx_seq_one_letter_code
_entity_poly.pdbx_strand_id
1 'polypeptide(L)'
;WTGAIPIERTAAHGQVESAVKAFRDAGDRAILGLTPEGTRSPTPTLKKGFYHIARSADVPLLLVTMHYDRKIIQFGPTIRSDRTWEEVADDIEIFCGQVQGRTRGYLDRVENGWIHRRKRP
;
A
#
# COMPACT_ATOMS: atom_id res chain seq x y z
N TRP A 1 -4.62 24.94 -11.27
CA TRP A 1 -4.13 23.62 -11.71
C TRP A 1 -3.64 22.88 -10.49
N THR A 2 -4.06 21.63 -10.24
CA THR A 2 -3.86 20.92 -8.96
C THR A 2 -2.73 19.87 -8.97
N GLY A 3 -2.02 19.69 -10.09
CA GLY A 3 -0.93 18.71 -10.20
C GLY A 3 -1.36 17.24 -10.17
N ALA A 4 -2.67 16.95 -10.20
CA ALA A 4 -3.20 15.59 -10.22
C ALA A 4 -3.24 15.02 -11.63
N ILE A 5 -2.90 13.74 -11.78
CA ILE A 5 -2.96 12.99 -13.05
C ILE A 5 -4.21 12.10 -13.03
N PRO A 6 -5.16 12.28 -13.96
CA PRO A 6 -6.34 11.43 -14.03
C PRO A 6 -5.96 10.01 -14.49
N ILE A 7 -6.67 9.01 -13.96
CA ILE A 7 -6.59 7.63 -14.43
C ILE A 7 -7.99 7.12 -14.79
N GLU A 8 -8.07 6.26 -15.79
CA GLU A 8 -9.33 5.65 -16.22
C GLU A 8 -9.70 4.50 -15.28
N ARG A 9 -10.91 4.57 -14.71
CA ARG A 9 -11.42 3.60 -13.71
C ARG A 9 -12.71 2.90 -14.13
N THR A 10 -13.13 3.10 -15.39
CA THR A 10 -14.40 2.65 -15.97
C THR A 10 -14.42 1.14 -16.24
N ALA A 11 -13.28 0.47 -16.38
CA ALA A 11 -13.19 -0.97 -16.51
C ALA A 11 -12.67 -1.63 -15.22
N ALA A 12 -13.31 -2.74 -14.80
CA ALA A 12 -12.89 -3.55 -13.65
C ALA A 12 -11.44 -4.09 -13.81
N HIS A 13 -11.00 -4.25 -15.06
CA HIS A 13 -9.66 -4.66 -15.47
C HIS A 13 -8.96 -3.47 -16.13
N GLY A 14 -7.75 -3.12 -15.68
CA GLY A 14 -6.94 -2.04 -16.30
C GLY A 14 -6.50 -0.89 -15.38
N GLN A 15 -7.00 -0.83 -14.12
CA GLN A 15 -6.60 0.25 -13.19
C GLN A 15 -5.10 0.24 -12.86
N VAL A 16 -4.46 -0.94 -12.79
CA VAL A 16 -3.02 -1.06 -12.57
C VAL A 16 -2.25 -0.55 -13.79
N GLU A 17 -2.63 -0.96 -15.00
CA GLU A 17 -1.97 -0.56 -16.24
C GLU A 17 -2.08 0.95 -16.49
N SER A 18 -3.28 1.51 -16.26
CA SER A 18 -3.50 2.96 -16.35
C SER A 18 -2.63 3.72 -15.37
N ALA A 19 -2.51 3.25 -14.12
CA ALA A 19 -1.65 3.86 -13.11
C ALA A 19 -0.15 3.75 -13.48
N VAL A 20 0.29 2.60 -13.99
CA VAL A 20 1.68 2.40 -14.47
C VAL A 20 2.00 3.36 -15.61
N LYS A 21 1.11 3.48 -16.59
CA LYS A 21 1.28 4.39 -17.72
C LYS A 21 1.35 5.85 -17.24
N ALA A 22 0.38 6.27 -16.43
CA ALA A 22 0.33 7.62 -15.88
C ALA A 22 1.58 7.97 -15.06
N PHE A 23 2.10 7.03 -14.26
CA PHE A 23 3.30 7.23 -13.47
C PHE A 23 4.54 7.39 -14.34
N ARG A 24 4.71 6.53 -15.35
CA ARG A 24 5.84 6.61 -16.30
C ARG A 24 5.82 7.90 -17.11
N ASP A 25 4.65 8.29 -17.62
CA ASP A 25 4.50 9.52 -18.42
C ASP A 25 4.84 10.79 -17.62
N ALA A 26 4.68 10.74 -16.29
CA ALA A 26 4.99 11.85 -15.41
C ALA A 26 6.49 11.99 -15.07
N GLY A 27 7.28 10.94 -15.27
CA GLY A 27 8.71 10.90 -14.95
C GLY A 27 9.01 11.24 -13.48
N ASP A 28 10.05 12.05 -13.24
CA ASP A 28 10.54 12.40 -11.90
C ASP A 28 9.62 13.34 -11.09
N ARG A 29 8.42 13.65 -11.60
CA ARG A 29 7.50 14.64 -11.02
C ARG A 29 6.24 14.02 -10.44
N ALA A 30 6.23 12.71 -10.18
CA ALA A 30 5.08 12.00 -9.64
C ALA A 30 5.34 11.27 -8.31
N ILE A 31 4.35 11.35 -7.43
CA ILE A 31 4.23 10.51 -6.23
C ILE A 31 2.81 9.94 -6.25
N LEU A 32 2.69 8.62 -6.10
CA LEU A 32 1.41 7.93 -6.05
C LEU A 32 1.18 7.37 -4.63
N GLY A 33 0.26 8.00 -3.89
CA GLY A 33 -0.16 7.54 -2.57
C GLY A 33 -1.31 6.54 -2.67
N LEU A 34 -1.12 5.34 -2.11
CA LEU A 34 -2.14 4.29 -2.07
C LEU A 34 -2.19 3.66 -0.67
N THR A 35 -3.39 3.46 -0.15
CA THR A 35 -3.58 2.62 1.04
C THR A 35 -3.69 1.15 0.60
N PRO A 36 -2.94 0.23 1.22
CA PRO A 36 -2.94 -1.18 0.82
C PRO A 36 -4.27 -1.88 1.11
N GLU A 37 -5.13 -1.30 1.96
CA GLU A 37 -6.49 -1.76 2.21
C GLU A 37 -7.41 -1.59 0.97
N GLY A 38 -7.23 -0.50 0.23
CA GLY A 38 -7.90 -0.24 -1.04
C GLY A 38 -9.44 -0.20 -0.98
N THR A 39 -10.02 -0.03 0.20
CA THR A 39 -11.46 0.17 0.45
C THR A 39 -11.66 1.20 1.56
N ARG A 40 -12.84 1.85 1.56
CA ARG A 40 -13.28 2.69 2.69
C ARG A 40 -13.84 1.84 3.85
N SER A 41 -14.27 0.62 3.56
CA SER A 41 -14.70 -0.38 4.55
C SER A 41 -13.53 -1.27 4.95
N PRO A 42 -13.52 -1.82 6.16
CA PRO A 42 -12.41 -2.63 6.60
C PRO A 42 -12.31 -3.98 5.85
N THR A 43 -11.11 -4.39 5.42
CA THR A 43 -10.88 -5.70 4.77
C THR A 43 -9.90 -6.58 5.55
N PRO A 44 -10.10 -7.91 5.61
CA PRO A 44 -9.19 -8.83 6.28
C PRO A 44 -7.85 -9.02 5.54
N THR A 45 -7.75 -8.60 4.28
CA THR A 45 -6.55 -8.78 3.47
C THR A 45 -6.16 -7.50 2.76
N LEU A 46 -4.84 -7.28 2.62
CA LEU A 46 -4.30 -6.19 1.83
C LEU A 46 -4.45 -6.50 0.33
N LYS A 47 -4.88 -5.51 -0.45
CA LYS A 47 -4.91 -5.59 -1.91
C LYS A 47 -3.51 -5.37 -2.45
N LYS A 48 -3.11 -6.15 -3.46
CA LYS A 48 -1.77 -6.12 -4.06
C LYS A 48 -1.60 -5.11 -5.21
N GLY A 49 -2.59 -4.26 -5.46
CA GLY A 49 -2.55 -3.34 -6.60
C GLY A 49 -1.35 -2.40 -6.58
N PHE A 50 -1.01 -1.81 -5.42
CA PHE A 50 0.17 -0.95 -5.26
C PHE A 50 1.47 -1.70 -5.56
N TYR A 51 1.59 -2.96 -5.13
CA TYR A 51 2.74 -3.83 -5.36
C TYR A 51 2.92 -4.11 -6.86
N HIS A 52 1.83 -4.41 -7.56
CA HIS A 52 1.89 -4.63 -9.01
C HIS A 52 2.23 -3.34 -9.78
N ILE A 53 1.74 -2.18 -9.34
CA ILE A 53 2.09 -0.89 -9.96
C ILE A 53 3.59 -0.63 -9.79
N ALA A 54 4.13 -0.73 -8.58
CA ALA A 54 5.54 -0.48 -8.30
C ALA A 54 6.47 -1.43 -9.07
N ARG A 55 6.12 -2.72 -9.10
CA ARG A 55 6.88 -3.74 -9.85
C ARG A 55 6.82 -3.51 -11.35
N SER A 56 5.66 -3.20 -11.90
CA SER A 56 5.50 -2.96 -13.34
C SER A 56 6.10 -1.63 -13.78
N ALA A 57 6.08 -0.60 -12.95
CA ALA A 57 6.69 0.70 -13.24
C ALA A 57 8.20 0.75 -12.95
N ASP A 58 8.75 -0.27 -12.28
CA ASP A 58 10.12 -0.34 -11.77
C ASP A 58 10.50 0.81 -10.84
N VAL A 59 9.66 1.04 -9.84
CA VAL A 59 9.84 2.12 -8.86
C VAL A 59 9.75 1.61 -7.43
N PRO A 60 10.50 2.19 -6.48
CA PRO A 60 10.47 1.74 -5.10
C PRO A 60 9.14 2.09 -4.41
N LEU A 61 8.77 1.28 -3.42
CA LEU A 61 7.67 1.56 -2.50
C LEU A 61 8.21 2.30 -1.27
N LEU A 62 7.67 3.47 -0.96
CA LEU A 62 7.94 4.15 0.31
C LEU A 62 6.84 3.81 1.31
N LEU A 63 7.19 3.15 2.41
CA LEU A 63 6.23 2.91 3.48
C LEU A 63 5.96 4.21 4.25
N VAL A 64 4.68 4.51 4.47
CA VAL A 64 4.25 5.70 5.22
C VAL A 64 3.15 5.30 6.19
N THR A 65 3.29 5.71 7.45
CA THR A 65 2.32 5.44 8.50
C THR A 65 1.84 6.73 9.16
N MET A 66 0.60 6.72 9.64
CA MET A 66 -0.03 7.85 10.32
C MET A 66 -0.30 7.47 11.77
N HIS A 67 0.42 8.11 12.70
CA HIS A 67 0.24 7.93 14.15
C HIS A 67 -0.74 8.98 14.66
N TYR A 68 -1.96 8.56 14.98
CA TYR A 68 -3.05 9.48 15.33
C TYR A 68 -2.98 9.95 16.78
N ASP A 69 -2.45 9.11 17.67
CA ASP A 69 -2.12 9.43 19.06
C ASP A 69 -1.17 10.63 19.17
N ARG A 70 -0.12 10.63 18.34
CA ARG A 70 0.94 11.65 18.32
C ARG A 70 0.74 12.72 17.26
N LYS A 71 -0.24 12.55 16.37
CA LYS A 71 -0.51 13.43 15.22
C LYS A 71 0.73 13.62 14.32
N ILE A 72 1.48 12.54 14.07
CA ILE A 72 2.67 12.55 13.22
C ILE A 72 2.52 11.60 12.04
N ILE A 73 3.23 11.91 10.96
CA ILE A 73 3.45 11.02 9.82
C ILE A 73 4.86 10.47 9.93
N GLN A 74 5.02 9.15 9.83
CA GLN A 74 6.32 8.50 9.83
C GLN A 74 6.61 7.94 8.45
N PHE A 75 7.73 8.37 7.88
CA PHE A 75 8.29 7.81 6.66
C PHE A 75 9.19 6.63 7.02
N GLY A 76 8.96 5.51 6.36
CA GLY A 76 9.64 4.25 6.58
C GLY A 76 10.70 3.94 5.54
N PRO A 77 11.15 2.68 5.47
CA PRO A 77 12.10 2.25 4.47
C PRO A 77 11.48 2.34 3.06
N THR A 78 12.37 2.53 2.08
CA THR A 78 12.06 2.30 0.68
C THR A 78 12.31 0.84 0.34
N ILE A 79 11.30 0.15 -0.19
CA ILE A 79 11.38 -1.23 -0.62
C ILE A 79 11.57 -1.26 -2.14
N ARG A 80 12.54 -2.02 -2.62
CA ARG A 80 12.79 -2.18 -4.06
C ARG A 80 11.62 -2.92 -4.74
N SER A 81 11.36 -2.57 -5.99
CA SER A 81 10.31 -3.13 -6.86
C SER A 81 10.50 -4.63 -7.17
N ASP A 82 11.72 -5.14 -7.08
CA ASP A 82 12.11 -6.51 -7.43
C ASP A 82 11.78 -7.54 -6.34
N ARG A 83 11.53 -7.10 -5.10
CA ARG A 83 11.18 -7.99 -3.98
C ARG A 83 9.91 -8.79 -4.24
N THR A 84 9.84 -9.98 -3.65
CA THR A 84 8.64 -10.83 -3.68
C THR A 84 7.51 -10.22 -2.85
N TRP A 85 6.27 -10.64 -3.09
CA TRP A 85 5.13 -10.16 -2.31
C TRP A 85 5.29 -10.52 -0.81
N GLU A 86 5.81 -11.71 -0.53
CA GLU A 86 5.99 -12.23 0.81
C GLU A 86 6.96 -11.36 1.61
N GLU A 87 8.08 -10.96 1.02
CA GLU A 87 9.03 -10.03 1.64
C GLU A 87 8.44 -8.64 1.85
N VAL A 88 7.70 -8.12 0.87
CA VAL A 88 7.02 -6.81 1.00
C VAL A 88 5.98 -6.87 2.11
N ALA A 89 5.25 -7.98 2.24
CA ALA A 89 4.27 -8.17 3.29
C ALA A 89 4.93 -8.22 4.67
N ASP A 90 6.05 -8.95 4.81
CA ASP A 90 6.83 -9.00 6.05
C ASP A 90 7.39 -7.61 6.41
N ASP A 91 7.91 -6.84 5.44
CA ASP A 91 8.38 -5.46 5.65
C ASP A 91 7.23 -4.54 6.15
N ILE A 92 6.04 -4.67 5.54
CA ILE A 92 4.84 -3.92 5.95
C ILE A 92 4.43 -4.30 7.38
N GLU A 93 4.42 -5.59 7.73
CA GLU A 93 4.06 -6.06 9.06
C GLU A 93 5.04 -5.55 10.12
N ILE A 94 6.34 -5.63 9.86
CA ILE A 94 7.38 -5.14 10.77
C ILE A 94 7.24 -3.63 10.98
N PHE A 95 7.10 -2.85 9.91
CA PHE A 95 7.07 -1.40 10.01
C PHE A 95 5.73 -0.85 10.54
N CYS A 96 4.61 -1.38 10.05
CA CYS A 96 3.28 -0.89 10.40
C CYS A 96 2.71 -1.54 11.67
N GLY A 97 3.24 -2.71 12.08
CA GLY A 97 2.82 -3.44 13.28
C GLY A 97 2.87 -2.62 14.57
N GLN A 98 3.76 -1.63 14.62
CA GLN A 98 4.00 -0.78 15.80
C GLN A 98 3.17 0.52 15.80
N VAL A 99 2.28 0.72 14.82
CA VAL A 99 1.56 1.99 14.64
C VAL A 99 0.29 2.03 15.50
N GLN A 100 0.09 3.13 16.22
CA GLN A 100 -1.18 3.45 16.87
C GLN A 100 -2.06 4.26 15.91
N GLY A 101 -2.76 3.54 15.03
CA GLY A 101 -3.77 4.14 14.16
C GLY A 101 -5.00 4.59 14.95
N ARG A 102 -5.86 5.44 14.34
CA ARG A 102 -7.19 5.77 14.90
C ARG A 102 -8.06 4.53 15.14
N THR A 103 -7.82 3.49 14.35
CA THR A 103 -8.27 2.12 14.53
C THR A 103 -7.16 1.24 13.97
N ARG A 104 -6.67 0.24 14.72
CA ARG A 104 -5.61 -0.69 14.26
C ARG A 104 -6.22 -1.77 13.35
N GLY A 105 -7.02 -1.36 12.36
CA GLY A 105 -7.95 -2.21 11.61
C GLY A 105 -7.48 -3.63 11.31
N TYR A 106 -6.45 -3.81 10.47
CA TYR A 106 -5.94 -5.16 10.12
C TYR A 106 -5.28 -5.87 11.32
N LEU A 107 -4.42 -5.17 12.07
CA LEU A 107 -3.63 -5.76 13.15
C LEU A 107 -4.51 -6.18 14.34
N ASP A 108 -5.45 -5.33 14.76
CA ASP A 108 -6.47 -5.66 15.77
C ASP A 108 -7.30 -6.87 15.32
N ARG A 109 -7.60 -7.03 14.03
CA ARG A 109 -8.37 -8.19 13.54
C ARG A 109 -7.55 -9.49 13.56
N VAL A 110 -6.24 -9.42 13.30
CA VAL A 110 -5.33 -10.56 13.45
C VAL A 110 -5.17 -10.92 14.93
N GLU A 111 -4.97 -9.93 15.81
CA GLU A 111 -4.78 -10.13 17.25
C GLU A 111 -6.05 -10.61 17.97
N ASN A 112 -7.24 -10.12 17.56
CA ASN A 112 -8.52 -10.54 18.13
C ASN A 112 -9.05 -11.86 17.52
N GLY A 113 -8.30 -12.53 16.63
CA GLY A 113 -8.69 -13.83 16.05
C GLY A 113 -9.76 -13.77 14.96
N TRP A 114 -10.09 -12.58 14.44
CA TRP A 114 -11.09 -12.38 13.36
C TRP A 114 -10.51 -12.72 11.98
N ILE A 115 -9.20 -12.94 11.89
CA ILE A 115 -8.47 -13.39 10.70
C ILE A 115 -7.57 -14.54 11.12
N HIS A 116 -7.70 -15.70 10.46
CA HIS A 116 -6.80 -16.83 10.71
C HIS A 116 -5.39 -16.50 10.23
N ARG A 117 -4.38 -16.60 11.10
CA ARG A 117 -2.99 -16.68 10.66
C ARG A 117 -2.89 -17.82 9.64
N ARG A 118 -2.41 -17.56 8.42
CA ARG A 118 -1.99 -18.67 7.56
C ARG A 118 -0.91 -19.43 8.34
N LYS A 119 -1.16 -20.69 8.65
CA LYS A 119 -0.08 -21.60 9.07
C LYS A 119 0.93 -21.60 7.92
N ARG A 120 2.16 -21.14 8.19
CA ARG A 120 3.28 -21.42 7.28
C ARG A 120 3.39 -22.95 7.16
N PRO A 121 3.58 -23.50 5.94
CA PRO A 121 3.86 -24.92 5.76
C PRO A 121 5.17 -25.32 6.44
#